data_AF-A0A8T0H4S7-F1
#
_entry.id   AF-A0A8T0H4S7-F1
#
_cell.length_a   1.000
_cell.length_b   1.000
_cell.length_c   1.000
_cell.angle_alpha   90.00
_cell.angle_beta   90.00
_cell.angle_gamma   90.00
#
_symmetry.space_group_name_H-M   'P 1'
#
loop_
_entity.id
_entity.type
_entity.pdbx_description
1 polymer ?
#
loop_
_entity_poly.entity_id
_entity_poly.type
_entity_poly.pdbx_seq_one_letter_code
_entity_poly.pdbx_strand_id
1 'polypeptide(L)'
;MILSKARSSISAQGEKGKLPCGAQSKAPSIPDFKQLLEIRDYKGAVTVLQLKRMGDPCDKKTLEWLAYAHFHHAEHDKALFLYKKLLEMPEADPANYHTFSAACLFYMANYDEAKEAALKGPESPLKRRILLHVAHRQNDEKKLLEYHDNGLGESHEDQLCLASIHFLRTQYQEAIDIYKKLLLNNRQFSHELHSLQKCWECCSDMFTALVRNERAQLDQRKIL
;
A
#
# COMPACT_ATOMS: atom_id res chain seq x y z
N MET A 1 -0.98 14.99 -62.77
CA MET A 1 0.49 15.18 -62.76
C MET A 1 0.81 16.25 -61.72
N ILE A 2 1.74 15.92 -60.83
CA ILE A 2 2.15 16.68 -59.65
C ILE A 2 2.91 17.93 -60.11
N LEU A 3 2.58 19.11 -59.54
CA LEU A 3 3.33 20.34 -59.76
C LEU A 3 3.77 20.94 -58.42
N SER A 4 5.08 20.87 -58.24
CA SER A 4 5.92 21.31 -57.13
C SER A 4 6.37 22.78 -57.31
N LYS A 5 6.61 23.47 -56.18
CA LYS A 5 7.46 24.67 -56.03
C LYS A 5 7.89 24.73 -54.55
N ALA A 6 9.12 24.31 -54.21
CA ALA A 6 10.36 25.12 -54.06
C ALA A 6 10.24 26.21 -52.97
N ARG A 7 11.04 26.22 -51.88
CA ARG A 7 12.45 26.66 -51.74
C ARG A 7 12.81 26.54 -50.21
N SER A 8 14.04 26.48 -49.67
CA SER A 8 15.41 26.79 -50.10
C SER A 8 16.44 26.01 -49.25
N SER A 9 17.60 25.77 -49.85
CA SER A 9 18.85 25.30 -49.27
C SER A 9 19.61 26.37 -48.45
N ILE A 10 20.41 25.95 -47.47
CA ILE A 10 21.82 26.39 -47.25
C ILE A 10 22.47 25.44 -46.22
N SER A 11 23.67 24.97 -46.55
CA SER A 11 24.54 24.17 -45.71
C SER A 11 25.77 24.97 -45.27
N ALA A 12 26.23 24.67 -44.05
CA ALA A 12 27.62 24.66 -43.56
C ALA A 12 28.33 25.95 -43.12
N GLN A 13 28.75 25.91 -41.84
CA GLN A 13 30.01 26.33 -41.17
C GLN A 13 29.62 26.82 -39.75
N GLY A 14 30.16 26.40 -38.61
CA GLY A 14 31.40 25.74 -38.28
C GLY A 14 32.13 26.52 -37.19
N GLU A 15 31.61 26.59 -35.95
CA GLU A 15 32.33 27.18 -34.80
C GLU A 15 32.34 26.27 -33.58
N LYS A 16 33.55 26.02 -33.07
CA LYS A 16 33.87 25.16 -31.93
C LYS A 16 33.56 25.88 -30.62
N GLY A 17 32.40 25.58 -30.01
CA GLY A 17 32.12 25.87 -28.61
C GLY A 17 32.51 24.70 -27.72
N LYS A 18 33.55 24.86 -26.89
CA LYS A 18 33.96 23.93 -25.83
C LYS A 18 32.84 23.86 -24.78
N LEU A 19 32.15 22.73 -24.68
CA LEU A 19 31.29 22.40 -23.53
C LEU A 19 32.18 21.97 -22.34
N PRO A 20 31.95 22.47 -21.12
CA PRO A 20 32.63 21.97 -19.94
C PRO A 20 32.08 20.57 -19.60
N CYS A 21 32.95 19.58 -19.67
CA CYS A 21 32.74 18.24 -19.16
C CYS A 21 32.77 18.29 -17.62
N GLY A 22 31.68 17.92 -16.96
CA GLY A 22 31.65 17.97 -15.49
C GLY A 22 30.30 17.68 -14.83
N ALA A 23 29.55 16.68 -15.29
CA ALA A 23 28.53 16.05 -14.45
C ALA A 23 28.50 14.56 -14.79
N GLN A 24 28.98 13.74 -13.86
CA GLN A 24 28.80 12.29 -13.93
C GLN A 24 27.31 12.00 -13.77
N SER A 25 26.55 11.98 -14.87
CA SER A 25 25.24 11.35 -14.87
C SER A 25 25.48 9.86 -14.68
N LYS A 26 25.30 9.37 -13.46
CA LYS A 26 25.22 7.92 -13.21
C LYS A 26 24.20 7.36 -14.20
N ALA A 27 24.60 6.38 -15.00
CA ALA A 27 23.64 5.61 -15.78
C ALA A 27 22.51 5.16 -14.83
N PRO A 28 21.24 5.17 -15.25
CA PRO A 28 20.15 4.75 -14.38
C PRO A 28 20.39 3.28 -14.00
N SER A 29 20.91 3.06 -12.78
CA SER A 29 21.02 1.72 -12.23
C SER A 29 19.60 1.24 -11.94
N ILE A 30 19.29 0.02 -12.35
CA ILE A 30 18.01 -0.62 -12.02
C ILE A 30 17.83 -0.49 -10.49
N PRO A 31 16.78 0.20 -10.01
CA PRO A 31 16.58 0.41 -8.59
C PRO A 31 16.46 -0.93 -7.87
N ASP A 32 17.10 -1.04 -6.71
CA ASP A 32 16.98 -2.24 -5.89
C ASP A 32 15.56 -2.37 -5.32
N PHE A 33 15.13 -3.58 -4.98
CA PHE A 33 13.79 -3.85 -4.44
C PHE A 33 13.47 -2.98 -3.21
N LYS A 34 14.45 -2.79 -2.32
CA LYS A 34 14.27 -1.94 -1.13
C LYS A 34 14.03 -0.47 -1.49
N GLN A 35 14.77 0.05 -2.48
CA GLN A 35 14.61 1.43 -2.95
C GLN A 35 13.23 1.63 -3.57
N LEU A 36 12.72 0.63 -4.31
CA LEU A 36 11.36 0.65 -4.87
C LEU A 36 10.30 0.74 -3.77
N LEU A 37 10.48 0.03 -2.64
CA LEU A 37 9.58 0.14 -1.49
C LEU A 37 9.63 1.52 -0.83
N GLU A 38 10.81 2.11 -0.68
CA GLU A 38 10.99 3.46 -0.10
C GLU A 38 10.29 4.53 -0.93
N ILE A 39 10.46 4.50 -2.25
CA ILE A 39 9.79 5.44 -3.18
C ILE A 39 8.32 5.09 -3.45
N ARG A 40 7.82 3.98 -2.89
CA ARG A 40 6.46 3.44 -3.07
C ARG A 40 6.13 3.04 -4.52
N ASP A 41 7.14 2.69 -5.31
CA ASP A 41 6.95 2.13 -6.65
C ASP A 41 6.66 0.63 -6.57
N TYR A 42 5.41 0.32 -6.26
CA TYR A 42 4.93 -1.05 -6.14
C TYR A 42 4.86 -1.78 -7.47
N LYS A 43 4.65 -1.06 -8.58
CA LYS A 43 4.62 -1.64 -9.92
C LYS A 43 6.01 -2.09 -10.35
N GLY A 44 7.03 -1.27 -10.10
CA GLY A 44 8.42 -1.65 -10.25
C GLY A 44 8.78 -2.85 -9.37
N ALA A 45 8.35 -2.81 -8.10
CA ALA A 45 8.59 -3.89 -7.14
C ALA A 45 7.99 -5.25 -7.59
N VAL A 46 6.76 -5.24 -8.12
CA VAL A 46 6.13 -6.42 -8.73
C VAL A 46 7.00 -6.98 -9.86
N THR A 47 7.51 -6.12 -10.75
CA THR A 47 8.33 -6.54 -11.89
C THR A 47 9.62 -7.21 -11.45
N VAL A 48 10.32 -6.63 -10.46
CA VAL A 48 11.55 -7.19 -9.90
C VAL A 48 11.30 -8.54 -9.22
N LEU A 49 10.22 -8.65 -8.46
CA LEU A 49 9.86 -9.89 -7.77
C LEU A 49 9.40 -11.00 -8.74
N GLN A 50 8.70 -10.64 -9.81
CA GLN A 50 8.33 -11.58 -10.87
C GLN A 50 9.57 -12.12 -11.59
N LEU A 51 10.57 -11.28 -11.87
CA LEU A 51 11.84 -11.72 -12.42
C LEU A 51 12.56 -12.69 -11.47
N LYS A 52 12.62 -12.37 -10.17
CA LYS A 52 13.22 -13.24 -9.16
C LYS A 52 12.50 -14.60 -9.09
N ARG A 53 11.18 -14.59 -9.22
CA ARG A 53 10.33 -15.78 -9.24
C ARG A 53 10.57 -16.70 -10.45
N MET A 54 11.13 -16.20 -11.55
CA MET A 54 11.51 -17.07 -12.67
C MET A 54 12.62 -18.06 -12.31
N GLY A 55 13.51 -17.69 -11.37
CA GLY A 55 14.56 -18.58 -10.87
C GLY A 55 14.06 -19.54 -9.80
N ASP A 56 13.27 -19.05 -8.85
CA ASP A 56 12.63 -19.85 -7.80
C ASP A 56 11.13 -19.53 -7.70
N PRO A 57 10.27 -20.32 -8.37
CA PRO A 57 8.82 -20.07 -8.42
C PRO A 57 8.08 -20.23 -7.08
N CYS A 58 8.72 -20.88 -6.10
CA CYS A 58 8.12 -21.29 -4.84
C CYS A 58 8.84 -20.70 -3.61
N ASP A 59 9.78 -19.77 -3.79
CA ASP A 59 10.36 -19.01 -2.68
C ASP A 59 9.26 -18.26 -1.91
N LYS A 60 8.98 -18.74 -0.70
CA LYS A 60 7.95 -18.19 0.20
C LYS A 60 8.12 -16.68 0.40
N LYS A 61 9.35 -16.21 0.63
CA LYS A 61 9.60 -14.78 0.90
C LYS A 61 9.28 -13.93 -0.32
N THR A 62 9.68 -14.40 -1.51
CA THR A 62 9.36 -13.70 -2.76
C THR A 62 7.86 -13.68 -3.02
N LEU A 63 7.12 -14.76 -2.73
CA LEU A 63 5.67 -14.80 -2.84
C LEU A 63 4.96 -13.85 -1.85
N GLU A 64 5.43 -13.77 -0.61
CA GLU A 64 4.89 -12.84 0.39
C GLU A 64 5.06 -11.37 -0.04
N TRP A 65 6.27 -11.00 -0.48
CA TRP A 65 6.54 -9.65 -0.96
C TRP A 65 5.81 -9.33 -2.26
N LEU A 66 5.59 -10.33 -3.11
CA LEU A 66 4.84 -10.16 -4.35
C LEU A 66 3.36 -9.93 -4.06
N ALA A 67 2.77 -10.70 -3.13
CA ALA A 67 1.40 -10.50 -2.68
C ALA A 67 1.20 -9.11 -2.07
N TYR A 68 2.15 -8.68 -1.23
CA TYR A 68 2.20 -7.34 -0.66
C TYR A 68 2.26 -6.27 -1.76
N ALA A 69 3.20 -6.38 -2.71
CA ALA A 69 3.34 -5.40 -3.78
C ALA A 69 2.09 -5.32 -4.68
N HIS A 70 1.46 -6.46 -5.01
CA HIS A 70 0.18 -6.48 -5.73
C HIS A 70 -0.93 -5.79 -4.94
N PHE A 71 -1.05 -6.07 -3.64
CA PHE A 71 -2.04 -5.44 -2.78
C PHE A 71 -1.90 -3.91 -2.77
N HIS A 72 -0.68 -3.40 -2.60
CA HIS A 72 -0.41 -1.96 -2.59
C HIS A 72 -0.45 -1.31 -3.98
N HIS A 73 -0.42 -2.10 -5.06
CA HIS A 73 -0.66 -1.64 -6.42
C HIS A 73 -2.15 -1.75 -6.83
N ALA A 74 -3.05 -2.03 -5.88
CA ALA A 74 -4.48 -2.24 -6.10
C ALA A 74 -4.87 -3.45 -6.97
N GLU A 75 -3.95 -4.41 -7.15
CA GLU A 75 -4.23 -5.70 -7.80
C GLU A 75 -4.63 -6.74 -6.74
N HIS A 76 -5.77 -6.50 -6.08
CA HIS A 76 -6.22 -7.26 -4.91
C HIS A 76 -6.58 -8.72 -5.24
N ASP A 77 -7.05 -8.99 -6.45
CA ASP A 77 -7.34 -10.32 -6.98
C ASP A 77 -6.07 -11.20 -7.04
N LYS A 78 -4.98 -10.64 -7.59
CA LYS A 78 -3.67 -11.30 -7.68
C LYS A 78 -3.05 -11.49 -6.30
N ALA A 79 -3.17 -10.49 -5.42
CA ALA A 79 -2.71 -10.58 -4.04
C ALA A 79 -3.44 -11.72 -3.29
N LEU A 80 -4.76 -11.79 -3.41
CA LEU A 80 -5.57 -12.85 -2.81
C LEU A 80 -5.18 -14.23 -3.32
N PHE A 81 -4.96 -14.37 -4.64
CA PHE A 81 -4.47 -15.63 -5.21
C PHE A 81 -3.14 -16.07 -4.61
N LEU A 82 -2.19 -15.14 -4.44
CA LEU A 82 -0.89 -15.44 -3.84
C LEU A 82 -1.01 -15.80 -2.35
N TYR A 83 -1.88 -15.13 -1.59
CA TYR A 83 -2.13 -15.51 -0.19
C TYR A 83 -2.77 -16.89 -0.05
N LYS A 84 -3.70 -17.25 -0.94
CA LYS A 84 -4.25 -18.62 -1.00
C LYS A 84 -3.17 -19.65 -1.33
N LYS A 85 -2.29 -19.37 -2.30
CA LYS A 85 -1.15 -20.23 -2.59
C LYS A 85 -0.19 -20.37 -1.40
N LEU A 86 0.08 -19.28 -0.68
CA LEU A 86 0.92 -19.28 0.52
C LEU A 86 0.33 -20.12 1.66
N LEU A 87 -1.01 -20.21 1.76
CA LEU A 87 -1.71 -21.06 2.72
C LEU A 87 -1.54 -22.57 2.45
N GLU A 88 -1.27 -22.95 1.20
CA GLU A 88 -1.05 -24.35 0.80
C GLU A 88 0.39 -24.83 1.09
N MET A 89 1.30 -23.93 1.45
CA MET A 89 2.71 -24.27 1.70
C MET A 89 2.93 -24.90 3.08
N PRO A 90 3.89 -25.83 3.25
CA PRO A 90 4.13 -26.53 4.52
C PRO A 90 4.51 -25.62 5.69
N GLU A 91 5.20 -24.52 5.42
CA GLU A 91 5.58 -23.51 6.42
C GLU A 91 4.62 -22.31 6.44
N ALA A 92 3.37 -22.49 6.04
CA ALA A 92 2.41 -21.39 6.03
C ALA A 92 2.31 -20.73 7.41
N ASP A 93 1.99 -19.44 7.41
CA ASP A 93 1.57 -18.70 8.60
C ASP A 93 0.07 -18.40 8.41
N PRO A 94 -0.82 -19.38 8.65
CA PRO A 94 -2.20 -19.30 8.21
C PRO A 94 -2.93 -18.14 8.88
N ALA A 95 -2.54 -17.89 10.13
CA ALA A 95 -3.00 -16.81 10.96
C ALA A 95 -2.88 -15.45 10.23
N ASN A 96 -1.68 -15.08 9.78
CA ASN A 96 -1.47 -13.79 9.12
C ASN A 96 -2.04 -13.76 7.69
N TYR A 97 -1.94 -14.86 6.94
CA TYR A 97 -2.42 -14.91 5.55
C TYR A 97 -3.95 -14.85 5.44
N HIS A 98 -4.69 -15.35 6.42
CA HIS A 98 -6.13 -15.17 6.50
C HIS A 98 -6.52 -13.70 6.69
N THR A 99 -5.84 -12.97 7.58
CA THR A 99 -6.07 -11.54 7.80
C THR A 99 -5.72 -10.71 6.56
N PHE A 100 -4.62 -11.02 5.85
CA PHE A 100 -4.30 -10.33 4.60
C PHE A 100 -5.26 -10.67 3.45
N SER A 101 -5.74 -11.91 3.39
CA SER A 101 -6.78 -12.31 2.43
C SER A 101 -8.08 -11.56 2.67
N ALA A 102 -8.46 -11.36 3.95
CA ALA A 102 -9.63 -10.57 4.33
C ALA A 102 -9.52 -9.11 3.86
N ALA A 103 -8.33 -8.52 3.96
CA ALA A 103 -8.07 -7.17 3.43
C ALA A 103 -8.28 -7.09 1.92
N CYS A 104 -7.80 -8.10 1.17
CA CYS A 104 -8.00 -8.16 -0.28
C CYS A 104 -9.48 -8.28 -0.64
N LEU A 105 -10.21 -9.17 0.05
CA LEU A 105 -11.64 -9.39 -0.14
C LEU A 105 -12.46 -8.13 0.17
N PHE A 106 -12.09 -7.39 1.22
CA PHE A 106 -12.73 -6.13 1.56
C PHE A 106 -12.63 -5.10 0.44
N TYR A 107 -11.42 -4.93 -0.14
CA TYR A 107 -11.21 -4.00 -1.26
C TYR A 107 -11.89 -4.45 -2.55
N MET A 108 -12.10 -5.75 -2.72
CA MET A 108 -12.93 -6.31 -3.80
C MET A 108 -14.43 -6.19 -3.53
N ALA A 109 -14.85 -5.57 -2.43
CA ALA A 109 -16.23 -5.44 -1.97
C ALA A 109 -16.94 -6.77 -1.62
N ASN A 110 -16.17 -7.86 -1.43
CA ASN A 110 -16.69 -9.15 -0.96
C ASN A 110 -16.74 -9.17 0.57
N TYR A 111 -17.66 -8.41 1.16
CA TYR A 111 -17.68 -8.17 2.62
C TYR A 111 -17.95 -9.41 3.47
N ASP A 112 -18.80 -10.32 3.00
CA ASP A 112 -19.12 -11.56 3.73
C ASP A 112 -17.90 -12.48 3.82
N GLU A 113 -17.24 -12.73 2.69
CA GLU A 113 -16.00 -13.51 2.65
C GLU A 113 -14.87 -12.82 3.43
N ALA A 114 -14.78 -11.48 3.35
CA ALA A 114 -13.79 -10.72 4.09
C ALA A 114 -13.96 -10.91 5.61
N LYS A 115 -15.20 -10.89 6.11
CA LYS A 115 -15.52 -11.14 7.51
C LYS A 115 -15.13 -12.56 7.93
N GLU A 116 -15.51 -13.56 7.14
CA GLU A 116 -15.17 -14.96 7.44
C GLU A 116 -13.65 -15.18 7.47
N ALA A 117 -12.94 -14.63 6.49
CA ALA A 117 -11.48 -14.70 6.43
C ALA A 117 -10.83 -13.99 7.62
N ALA A 118 -11.32 -12.80 8.02
CA ALA A 118 -10.81 -12.07 9.16
C ALA A 118 -11.03 -12.85 10.47
N LEU A 119 -12.18 -13.50 10.63
CA LEU A 119 -12.50 -14.29 11.82
C LEU A 119 -11.62 -15.55 11.95
N LYS A 120 -11.14 -16.12 10.84
CA LYS A 120 -10.16 -17.22 10.82
C LYS A 120 -8.75 -16.79 11.23
N GLY A 121 -8.42 -15.51 11.10
CA GLY A 121 -7.15 -14.93 11.55
C GLY A 121 -7.08 -14.79 13.07
N PRO A 122 -5.86 -14.63 13.64
CA PRO A 122 -5.65 -14.42 15.06
C PRO A 122 -6.21 -13.05 15.46
N GLU A 123 -6.44 -12.86 16.76
CA GLU A 123 -6.73 -11.52 17.27
C GLU A 123 -5.53 -10.60 17.05
N SER A 124 -5.67 -9.66 16.11
CA SER A 124 -4.67 -8.65 15.79
C SER A 124 -5.31 -7.27 15.59
N PRO A 125 -4.57 -6.18 15.76
CA PRO A 125 -5.06 -4.85 15.44
C PRO A 125 -5.57 -4.75 14.00
N LEU A 126 -4.92 -5.40 13.02
CA LEU A 126 -5.42 -5.42 11.64
C LEU A 126 -6.78 -6.10 11.52
N LYS A 127 -6.97 -7.27 12.15
CA LYS A 127 -8.27 -7.97 12.15
C LYS A 127 -9.39 -7.06 12.66
N ARG A 128 -9.17 -6.38 13.79
CA ARG A 128 -10.18 -5.48 14.40
C ARG A 128 -10.52 -4.30 13.47
N ARG A 129 -9.51 -3.69 12.85
CA ARG A 129 -9.70 -2.63 11.84
C ARG A 129 -10.49 -3.12 10.62
N ILE A 130 -10.23 -4.32 10.10
CA ILE A 130 -11.02 -4.91 8.98
C ILE A 130 -12.46 -5.07 9.40
N LEU A 131 -12.70 -5.71 10.56
CA LEU A 131 -14.04 -6.04 11.02
C LEU A 131 -14.88 -4.78 11.29
N LEU A 132 -14.27 -3.71 11.80
CA LEU A 132 -14.91 -2.40 11.94
C LEU A 132 -15.37 -1.83 10.59
N HIS A 133 -14.48 -1.80 9.60
CA HIS A 133 -14.82 -1.30 8.27
C HIS A 133 -15.85 -2.20 7.57
N VAL A 134 -15.76 -3.52 7.72
CA VAL A 134 -16.78 -4.45 7.20
C VAL A 134 -18.13 -4.18 7.85
N ALA A 135 -18.21 -4.05 9.18
CA ALA A 135 -19.46 -3.74 9.88
C ALA A 135 -20.07 -2.43 9.39
N HIS A 136 -19.26 -1.40 9.16
CA HIS A 136 -19.69 -0.15 8.54
C HIS A 136 -20.27 -0.35 7.14
N ARG A 137 -19.56 -1.08 6.26
CA ARG A 137 -20.04 -1.33 4.88
C ARG A 137 -21.30 -2.19 4.82
N GLN A 138 -21.50 -3.05 5.83
CA GLN A 138 -22.71 -3.88 5.97
C GLN A 138 -23.86 -3.17 6.69
N ASN A 139 -23.68 -1.93 7.18
CA ASN A 139 -24.63 -1.21 8.04
C ASN A 139 -25.02 -1.99 9.32
N ASP A 140 -24.10 -2.81 9.85
CA ASP A 140 -24.28 -3.51 11.13
C ASP A 140 -23.86 -2.58 12.29
N GLU A 141 -24.75 -1.66 12.66
CA GLU A 141 -24.50 -0.65 13.69
C GLU A 141 -24.13 -1.27 15.05
N LYS A 142 -24.68 -2.44 15.39
CA LYS A 142 -24.36 -3.11 16.66
C LYS A 142 -22.90 -3.54 16.70
N LYS A 143 -22.43 -4.23 15.65
CA LYS A 143 -21.03 -4.66 15.58
C LYS A 143 -20.08 -3.50 15.36
N LEU A 144 -20.51 -2.47 14.64
CA LEU A 144 -19.72 -1.26 14.46
C LEU A 144 -19.39 -0.62 15.81
N LEU A 145 -20.39 -0.44 16.68
CA LEU A 145 -20.19 0.11 18.02
C LEU A 145 -19.33 -0.81 18.89
N GLU A 146 -19.55 -2.12 18.81
CA GLU A 146 -18.73 -3.11 19.53
C GLU A 146 -17.24 -3.01 19.16
N TYR A 147 -16.91 -2.98 17.86
CA TYR A 147 -15.53 -2.85 17.39
C TYR A 147 -14.95 -1.45 17.59
N HIS A 148 -15.79 -0.42 17.58
CA HIS A 148 -15.38 0.95 17.85
C HIS A 148 -14.98 1.13 19.32
N ASP A 149 -15.85 0.77 20.26
CA ASP A 149 -15.69 1.06 21.69
C ASP A 149 -14.68 0.13 22.37
N ASN A 150 -14.65 -1.15 21.98
CA ASN A 150 -13.83 -2.18 22.64
C ASN A 150 -12.71 -2.75 21.74
N GLY A 151 -12.71 -2.41 20.46
CA GLY A 151 -11.88 -3.08 19.45
C GLY A 151 -10.65 -2.30 19.00
N LEU A 152 -10.51 -1.02 19.32
CA LEU A 152 -9.40 -0.19 18.83
C LEU A 152 -8.55 0.35 19.97
N GLY A 153 -7.23 0.33 19.77
CA GLY A 153 -6.27 0.85 20.72
C GLY A 153 -5.88 2.31 20.48
N GLU A 154 -4.81 2.73 21.15
CA GLU A 154 -4.22 4.07 20.99
C GLU A 154 -3.11 4.13 19.93
N SER A 155 -2.92 3.05 19.15
CA SER A 155 -1.94 3.05 18.07
C SER A 155 -2.29 4.10 17.01
N HIS A 156 -1.29 4.68 16.35
CA HIS A 156 -1.52 5.67 15.30
C HIS A 156 -2.44 5.13 14.21
N GLU A 157 -2.28 3.85 13.89
CA GLU A 157 -3.09 3.12 12.95
C GLU A 157 -4.56 3.01 13.37
N ASP A 158 -4.82 2.65 14.63
CA ASP A 158 -6.16 2.49 15.16
C ASP A 158 -6.87 3.85 15.22
N GLN A 159 -6.15 4.91 15.59
CA GLN A 159 -6.67 6.28 15.60
C GLN A 159 -6.97 6.80 14.19
N LEU A 160 -6.13 6.50 13.20
CA LEU A 160 -6.41 6.80 11.79
C LEU A 160 -7.65 6.04 11.30
N CYS A 161 -7.78 4.77 11.68
CA CYS A 161 -8.96 3.96 11.38
C CYS A 161 -10.24 4.57 11.97
N LEU A 162 -10.21 5.01 13.24
CA LEU A 162 -11.31 5.73 13.89
C LEU A 162 -11.69 7.00 13.14
N ALA A 163 -10.69 7.83 12.82
CA ALA A 163 -10.90 9.08 12.10
C ALA A 163 -11.58 8.84 10.75
N SER A 164 -11.20 7.79 9.98
CA SER A 164 -11.93 7.45 8.75
C SER A 164 -13.38 7.07 9.00
N ILE A 165 -13.68 6.28 10.02
CA ILE A 165 -15.06 5.87 10.29
C ILE A 165 -15.91 7.08 10.65
N HIS A 166 -15.41 7.98 11.49
CA HIS A 166 -16.09 9.25 11.78
C HIS A 166 -16.32 10.07 10.51
N PHE A 167 -15.30 10.20 9.66
CA PHE A 167 -15.43 10.91 8.39
C PHE A 167 -16.49 10.29 7.47
N LEU A 168 -16.47 8.96 7.30
CA LEU A 168 -17.43 8.22 6.46
C LEU A 168 -18.87 8.31 7.00
N ARG A 169 -19.04 8.49 8.31
CA ARG A 169 -20.34 8.68 8.98
C ARG A 169 -20.73 10.15 9.10
N THR A 170 -20.05 11.06 8.40
CA THR A 170 -20.32 12.51 8.39
C THR A 170 -20.09 13.22 9.73
N GLN A 171 -19.37 12.57 10.66
CA GLN A 171 -18.94 13.10 11.95
C GLN A 171 -17.59 13.81 11.77
N TYR A 172 -17.61 14.91 11.03
CA TYR A 172 -16.38 15.59 10.60
C TYR A 172 -15.61 16.22 11.75
N GLN A 173 -16.29 16.69 12.79
CA GLN A 173 -15.63 17.37 13.90
C GLN A 173 -14.77 16.40 14.71
N GLU A 174 -15.30 15.22 14.98
CA GLU A 174 -14.63 14.12 15.67
C GLU A 174 -13.42 13.64 14.87
N ALA A 175 -13.59 13.44 13.56
CA ALA A 175 -12.49 13.07 12.67
C ALA A 175 -11.36 14.12 12.68
N ILE A 176 -11.71 15.41 12.55
CA ILE A 176 -10.77 16.53 12.57
C ILE A 176 -9.99 16.57 13.89
N ASP A 177 -10.64 16.36 15.02
CA ASP A 177 -9.99 16.44 16.33
C ASP A 177 -9.00 15.29 16.54
N ILE A 178 -9.31 14.09 16.06
CA ILE A 178 -8.37 12.96 16.02
C ILE A 178 -7.18 13.28 15.12
N TYR A 179 -7.40 13.78 13.90
CA TYR A 179 -6.32 14.14 12.98
C TYR A 179 -5.41 15.23 13.55
N LYS A 180 -5.97 16.27 14.18
CA LYS A 180 -5.18 17.32 14.86
C LYS A 180 -4.31 16.73 15.96
N LYS A 181 -4.87 15.86 16.80
CA LYS A 181 -4.12 15.19 17.88
C LYS A 181 -2.96 14.37 17.31
N LEU A 182 -3.19 13.61 16.24
CA LEU A 182 -2.15 12.81 15.57
C LEU A 182 -1.02 13.68 14.99
N LEU A 183 -1.36 14.81 14.36
CA LEU A 183 -0.38 15.75 13.80
C LEU A 183 0.47 16.43 14.89
N LEU A 184 -0.14 16.80 16.01
CA LEU A 184 0.56 17.45 17.13
C LEU A 184 1.54 16.50 17.82
N ASN A 185 1.15 15.24 17.99
CA ASN A 185 1.97 14.21 18.62
C ASN A 185 3.15 13.78 17.74
N ASN A 186 3.02 13.92 16.42
CA ASN A 186 4.05 13.53 15.46
C ASN A 186 4.55 14.73 14.65
N ARG A 187 5.31 15.61 15.31
CA ARG A 187 5.94 16.79 14.68
C ARG A 187 6.85 16.49 13.47
N GLN A 188 7.09 15.23 13.13
CA GLN A 188 7.78 14.83 11.90
C GLN A 188 6.87 14.83 10.65
N PHE A 189 5.54 14.75 10.79
CA PHE A 189 4.62 14.85 9.65
C PHE A 189 4.43 16.28 9.13
N SER A 190 4.74 17.30 9.94
CA SER A 190 4.51 18.71 9.59
C SER A 190 5.42 19.24 8.49
N HIS A 191 6.56 18.60 8.20
CA HIS A 191 7.41 18.99 7.07
C HIS A 191 6.89 18.51 5.71
N GLU A 192 5.96 17.56 5.69
CA GLU A 192 5.33 17.08 4.48
C GLU A 192 3.87 17.56 4.42
N LEU A 193 3.59 18.84 4.30
CA LEU A 193 2.19 19.30 4.12
C LEU A 193 1.57 18.88 2.77
N HIS A 194 2.39 18.44 1.80
CA HIS A 194 1.93 17.67 0.63
C HIS A 194 1.43 16.26 1.00
N SER A 195 1.79 15.73 2.18
CA SER A 195 1.30 14.45 2.67
C SER A 195 -0.13 14.55 3.17
N LEU A 196 -0.71 15.71 3.52
CA LEU A 196 -2.11 15.79 3.92
C LEU A 196 -3.07 15.53 2.75
N GLN A 197 -2.73 15.96 1.54
CA GLN A 197 -3.49 15.61 0.32
C GLN A 197 -3.31 14.14 -0.05
N LYS A 198 -2.09 13.58 0.14
CA LYS A 198 -1.85 12.13 0.02
C LYS A 198 -2.43 11.32 1.17
N CYS A 199 -2.64 11.90 2.34
CA CYS A 199 -3.28 11.32 3.52
C CYS A 199 -4.80 11.32 3.33
N TRP A 200 -5.31 12.32 2.62
CA TRP A 200 -6.70 12.43 2.16
C TRP A 200 -7.00 11.48 0.98
N GLU A 201 -6.09 11.31 0.02
CA GLU A 201 -6.16 10.22 -0.98
C GLU A 201 -5.98 8.85 -0.29
N CYS A 202 -5.08 8.74 0.69
CA CYS A 202 -5.01 7.61 1.61
C CYS A 202 -6.21 7.48 2.55
N CYS A 203 -7.18 8.40 2.63
CA CYS A 203 -8.42 8.09 3.36
C CYS A 203 -9.29 7.12 2.54
N SER A 204 -9.14 7.11 1.20
CA SER A 204 -9.66 6.04 0.33
C SER A 204 -8.79 4.78 0.42
N ASP A 205 -7.47 4.96 0.56
CA ASP A 205 -6.48 3.87 0.63
C ASP A 205 -5.95 3.60 2.06
N MET A 206 -6.74 3.84 3.11
CA MET A 206 -6.23 3.88 4.49
C MET A 206 -5.73 2.51 4.91
N PHE A 207 -6.44 1.48 4.47
CA PHE A 207 -6.12 0.09 4.76
C PHE A 207 -4.78 -0.37 4.18
N THR A 208 -4.35 0.25 3.08
CA THR A 208 -3.03 0.10 2.44
C THR A 208 -1.90 0.64 3.33
N ALA A 209 -2.14 1.68 4.15
CA ALA A 209 -1.18 2.12 5.16
C ALA A 209 -1.16 1.21 6.40
N LEU A 210 -2.30 0.57 6.71
CA LEU A 210 -2.49 -0.28 7.89
C LEU A 210 -1.80 -1.65 7.77
N VAL A 211 -1.85 -2.29 6.59
CA VAL A 211 -1.13 -3.56 6.30
C VAL A 211 0.39 -3.35 6.30
N ARG A 212 0.83 -2.17 5.89
CA ARG A 212 2.24 -1.72 5.83
C ARG A 212 2.95 -1.83 7.17
N ASN A 213 2.37 -1.26 8.23
CA ASN A 213 3.04 -1.19 9.53
C ASN A 213 2.99 -2.54 10.27
N GLU A 214 1.90 -3.30 10.13
CA GLU A 214 1.80 -4.63 10.77
C GLU A 214 2.82 -5.62 10.20
N ARG A 215 3.13 -5.55 8.88
CA ARG A 215 4.20 -6.37 8.31
C ARG A 215 5.60 -5.87 8.66
N ALA A 216 5.84 -4.56 8.70
CA ALA A 216 7.11 -4.01 9.18
C ALA A 216 7.42 -4.44 10.63
N GLN A 217 6.39 -4.52 11.49
CA GLN A 217 6.50 -5.04 12.86
C GLN A 217 6.74 -6.56 12.90
N LEU A 218 6.12 -7.34 12.00
CA LEU A 218 6.39 -8.78 11.87
C LEU A 218 7.82 -9.07 11.39
N ASP A 219 8.34 -8.25 10.48
CA ASP A 219 9.72 -8.39 9.97
C ASP A 219 10.76 -8.02 11.05
N GLN A 220 10.49 -7.01 11.90
CA GLN A 220 11.35 -6.72 13.06
C GLN A 220 11.36 -7.86 14.09
N ARG A 221 10.25 -8.58 14.27
CA ARG A 221 10.15 -9.73 15.18
C ARG A 221 10.81 -11.01 14.67
N LYS A 222 11.14 -11.10 13.39
CA LYS A 222 11.81 -12.28 12.77
C LYS A 222 13.31 -12.07 12.50
N ILE A 223 13.87 -10.96 12.97
CA ILE A 223 15.32 -10.62 12.88
C ILE A 223 16.03 -10.81 14.25
N LEU A 224 15.30 -11.19 15.30
CA LEU A 224 15.83 -11.73 16.57
C LEU A 224 15.50 -13.23 16.66
#